data_AF-A0A6I7XIG5-F1
#
_entry.id   AF-A0A6I7XIG5-F1
#
_cell.length_a   1.000
_cell.length_b   1.000
_cell.length_c   1.000
_cell.angle_alpha   90.00
_cell.angle_beta   90.00
_cell.angle_gamma   90.00
#
_symmetry.space_group_name_H-M   'P 1'
#
loop_
_entity.id
_entity.type
_entity.pdbx_description
1 polymer ?
#
loop_
_entity_poly.entity_id
_entity_poly.type
_entity_poly.pdbx_seq_one_letter_code
_entity_poly.pdbx_strand_id
1 'polypeptide(L)'
;MFTTPERGARSSGRTVVLTAAALVTAVLSVAAVIAGNRVWQGAPYPTVDPDAVAQRIKDRSDWVYEGFALSGKYAASPGTVATGSCYYRGLRSVAHIDQPRDDVYSFGLGWSVPDVPEATAEEAQRRVRGRLEQQGWKVSYEGDRSGATFRERGYRFLSPDGSDKVDVRWNTSTTTLFVSVYAPCGQVPDGFSGYNWPAARWSPKERAAGS
;
A
#
# COMPACT_ATOMS: atom_id res chain seq x y z
N MET A 1 -42.12 -81.93 -5.09
CA MET A 1 -42.33 -80.46 -5.03
C MET A 1 -41.22 -79.90 -4.15
N PHE A 2 -40.12 -79.47 -4.76
CA PHE A 2 -38.94 -78.96 -4.06
C PHE A 2 -38.77 -77.49 -4.41
N THR A 3 -38.85 -76.64 -3.39
CA THR A 3 -38.75 -75.18 -3.50
C THR A 3 -37.28 -74.78 -3.57
N THR A 4 -36.89 -74.14 -4.68
CA THR A 4 -35.56 -73.53 -4.86
C THR A 4 -35.46 -72.25 -4.02
N PRO A 5 -34.38 -72.02 -3.25
CA PRO A 5 -34.18 -70.74 -2.59
C PRO A 5 -33.57 -69.73 -3.56
N GLU A 6 -34.21 -68.57 -3.69
CA GLU A 6 -33.65 -67.41 -4.38
C GLU A 6 -32.41 -66.89 -3.63
N ARG A 7 -31.25 -66.90 -4.31
CA ARG A 7 -30.08 -66.16 -3.88
C ARG A 7 -30.29 -64.69 -4.21
N GLY A 8 -30.78 -63.92 -3.25
CA GLY A 8 -30.79 -62.46 -3.32
C GLY A 8 -29.37 -61.92 -3.48
N ALA A 9 -29.10 -61.27 -4.62
CA ALA A 9 -27.87 -60.54 -4.89
C ALA A 9 -27.77 -59.32 -3.95
N ARG A 10 -27.23 -59.51 -2.74
CA ARG A 10 -26.71 -58.41 -1.92
C ARG A 10 -25.35 -57.98 -2.45
N SER A 11 -25.33 -57.23 -3.55
CA SER A 11 -24.13 -56.52 -3.99
C SER A 11 -24.49 -55.16 -4.56
N SER A 12 -24.60 -54.14 -3.70
CA SER A 12 -24.50 -52.74 -4.17
C SER A 12 -24.32 -51.67 -3.07
N GLY A 13 -24.53 -51.97 -1.79
CA GLY A 13 -24.42 -50.95 -0.73
C GLY A 13 -22.98 -50.55 -0.36
N ARG A 14 -22.06 -51.54 -0.26
CA ARG A 14 -20.70 -51.30 0.21
C ARG A 14 -19.82 -50.54 -0.80
N THR A 15 -19.99 -50.81 -2.08
CA THR A 15 -19.20 -50.17 -3.14
C THR A 15 -19.53 -48.67 -3.23
N VAL A 16 -20.82 -48.31 -3.15
CA VAL A 16 -21.28 -46.92 -3.18
C VAL A 16 -20.79 -46.12 -1.96
N VAL A 17 -20.82 -46.72 -0.77
CA VAL A 17 -20.33 -46.09 0.47
C VAL A 17 -18.81 -45.88 0.43
N LEU A 18 -18.04 -46.85 -0.07
CA LEU A 18 -16.59 -46.73 -0.20
C LEU A 18 -16.19 -45.68 -1.24
N THR A 19 -16.91 -45.60 -2.37
CA THR A 19 -16.67 -44.55 -3.37
C THR A 19 -17.02 -43.16 -2.85
N ALA A 20 -18.13 -43.03 -2.11
CA ALA A 20 -18.52 -41.75 -1.50
C ALA A 20 -17.51 -41.30 -0.43
N ALA A 21 -17.05 -42.22 0.43
CA ALA A 21 -16.03 -41.93 1.44
C ALA A 21 -14.70 -41.50 0.80
N ALA A 22 -14.24 -42.21 -0.23
CA ALA A 22 -13.01 -41.87 -0.95
C ALA A 22 -13.09 -40.47 -1.61
N LEU A 23 -14.24 -40.12 -2.21
CA LEU A 23 -14.47 -38.80 -2.78
C LEU A 23 -14.46 -37.71 -1.70
N VAL A 24 -15.14 -37.92 -0.56
CA VAL A 24 -15.14 -36.96 0.55
C VAL A 24 -13.72 -36.76 1.08
N THR A 25 -12.96 -37.83 1.29
CA THR A 25 -11.56 -37.72 1.73
C THR A 25 -10.72 -36.96 0.72
N ALA A 26 -10.84 -37.26 -0.59
CA ALA A 26 -10.10 -36.53 -1.63
C ALA A 26 -10.44 -35.03 -1.64
N VAL A 27 -11.73 -34.67 -1.54
CA VAL A 27 -12.18 -33.28 -1.47
C VAL A 27 -11.62 -32.57 -0.23
N LEU A 28 -11.68 -33.21 0.93
CA LEU A 28 -11.13 -32.65 2.18
C LEU A 28 -9.61 -32.47 2.10
N SER A 29 -8.88 -33.42 1.50
CA SER A 29 -7.43 -33.30 1.28
C SER A 29 -7.10 -32.12 0.36
N VAL A 30 -7.82 -31.96 -0.75
CA VAL A 30 -7.62 -30.81 -1.66
C VAL A 30 -7.93 -29.50 -0.94
N ALA A 31 -9.03 -29.42 -0.19
CA ALA A 31 -9.38 -28.24 0.59
C ALA A 31 -8.31 -27.90 1.64
N ALA A 32 -7.77 -28.91 2.33
CA ALA A 32 -6.68 -28.73 3.30
C ALA A 32 -5.39 -28.23 2.64
N VAL A 33 -5.04 -28.74 1.46
CA VAL A 33 -3.87 -28.26 0.70
C VAL A 33 -4.07 -26.81 0.25
N ILE A 34 -5.24 -26.45 -0.27
CA ILE A 34 -5.54 -25.06 -0.69
C ILE A 34 -5.49 -24.11 0.52
N ALA A 35 -6.12 -24.49 1.63
CA ALA A 35 -6.11 -23.70 2.85
C ALA A 35 -4.68 -23.55 3.40
N GLY A 36 -3.92 -24.65 3.46
CA GLY A 36 -2.53 -24.66 3.88
C GLY A 36 -1.66 -23.76 3.00
N ASN A 37 -1.80 -23.84 1.68
CA ASN A 37 -1.07 -22.98 0.74
C ASN A 37 -1.44 -21.50 0.92
N ARG A 38 -2.72 -21.17 1.16
CA ARG A 38 -3.15 -19.78 1.40
C ARG A 38 -2.56 -19.24 2.71
N VAL A 39 -2.55 -20.04 3.77
CA VAL A 39 -1.93 -19.66 5.06
C VAL A 39 -0.42 -19.50 4.91
N TRP A 40 0.22 -20.39 4.14
CA TRP A 40 1.66 -20.36 3.87
C TRP A 40 2.07 -19.11 3.09
N GLN A 41 1.42 -18.81 1.97
CA GLN A 41 1.79 -17.69 1.08
C GLN A 41 1.20 -16.33 1.52
N GLY A 42 0.12 -16.34 2.30
CA GLY A 42 -0.66 -15.14 2.63
C GLY A 42 -1.46 -14.62 1.44
N ALA A 43 -2.08 -13.44 1.61
CA ALA A 43 -2.77 -12.77 0.51
C ALA A 43 -1.75 -12.25 -0.52
N PRO A 44 -1.91 -12.54 -1.82
CA PRO A 44 -0.97 -12.09 -2.84
C PRO A 44 -0.89 -10.56 -2.89
N TYR A 45 0.25 -10.05 -3.34
CA TYR A 45 0.37 -8.64 -3.69
C TYR A 45 -0.42 -8.37 -4.97
N PRO A 46 -1.12 -7.22 -5.08
CA PRO A 46 -1.73 -6.84 -6.35
C PRO A 46 -0.62 -6.61 -7.38
N THR A 47 -0.84 -7.05 -8.61
CA THR A 47 0.01 -6.64 -9.74
C THR A 47 -0.24 -5.17 -10.04
N VAL A 48 0.83 -4.40 -10.23
CA VAL A 48 0.76 -2.96 -10.49
C VAL A 48 1.63 -2.59 -11.68
N ASP A 49 1.18 -1.59 -12.44
CA ASP A 49 2.03 -0.86 -13.37
C ASP A 49 2.80 0.22 -12.57
N PRO A 50 4.14 0.15 -12.50
CA PRO A 50 4.93 1.12 -11.75
C PRO A 50 4.69 2.55 -12.26
N ASP A 51 4.60 2.76 -13.57
CA ASP A 51 4.43 4.09 -14.16
C ASP A 51 3.08 4.71 -13.76
N ALA A 52 2.02 3.91 -13.77
CA ALA A 52 0.71 4.33 -13.29
C ALA A 52 0.72 4.67 -11.78
N VAL A 53 1.46 3.91 -10.96
CA VAL A 53 1.63 4.20 -9.53
C VAL A 53 2.40 5.49 -9.31
N ALA A 54 3.51 5.72 -10.03
CA ALA A 54 4.24 6.99 -9.97
C ALA A 54 3.35 8.16 -10.35
N GLN A 55 2.60 8.05 -11.45
CA GLN A 55 1.73 9.13 -11.89
C GLN A 55 0.68 9.46 -10.83
N ARG A 56 0.02 8.44 -10.26
CA ARG A 56 -0.96 8.64 -9.17
C ARG A 56 -0.35 9.34 -7.94
N ILE A 57 0.84 8.93 -7.51
CA ILE A 57 1.56 9.55 -6.38
C ILE A 57 1.94 11.01 -6.68
N LYS A 58 2.36 11.29 -7.93
CA LYS A 58 2.67 12.65 -8.39
C LYS A 58 1.44 13.54 -8.41
N ASP A 59 0.33 13.06 -8.95
CA ASP A 59 -0.94 13.80 -8.97
C ASP A 59 -1.42 14.09 -7.54
N ARG A 60 -1.24 13.14 -6.62
CA ARG A 60 -1.53 13.35 -5.19
C ARG A 60 -0.59 14.40 -4.57
N SER A 61 0.68 14.41 -4.95
CA SER A 61 1.66 15.41 -4.48
C SER A 61 1.34 16.81 -4.98
N ASP A 62 0.99 16.96 -6.27
CA ASP A 62 0.48 18.21 -6.83
C ASP A 62 -0.74 18.69 -6.05
N TRP A 63 -1.71 17.81 -5.81
CA TRP A 63 -2.92 18.14 -5.06
C TRP A 63 -2.63 18.64 -3.65
N VAL A 64 -1.66 18.04 -2.94
CA VAL A 64 -1.21 18.48 -1.61
C VAL A 64 -0.51 19.84 -1.71
N TYR A 65 0.40 20.00 -2.66
CA TYR A 65 1.15 21.25 -2.89
C TYR A 65 0.22 22.43 -3.19
N GLU A 66 -0.73 22.24 -4.10
CA GLU A 66 -1.79 23.21 -4.39
C GLU A 66 -2.63 23.51 -3.16
N GLY A 67 -2.94 22.48 -2.37
CA GLY A 67 -3.75 22.58 -1.15
C GLY A 67 -3.14 23.41 -0.04
N PHE A 68 -1.81 23.53 0.00
CA PHE A 68 -1.17 24.44 0.95
C PHE A 68 -1.49 25.91 0.66
N ALA A 69 -1.76 26.26 -0.60
CA ALA A 69 -2.03 27.62 -1.06
C ALA A 69 -0.92 28.61 -0.62
N LEU A 70 0.34 28.17 -0.60
CA LEU A 70 1.48 29.01 -0.24
C LEU A 70 1.74 30.07 -1.32
N SER A 71 2.16 31.26 -0.92
CA SER A 71 2.63 32.30 -1.84
C SER A 71 3.83 31.83 -2.66
N GLY A 72 4.02 32.37 -3.87
CA GLY A 72 5.07 31.94 -4.81
C GLY A 72 6.51 32.05 -4.30
N LYS A 73 6.78 32.82 -3.24
CA LYS A 73 8.10 32.87 -2.57
C LYS A 73 8.49 31.55 -1.88
N TYR A 74 7.51 30.68 -1.58
CA TYR A 74 7.74 29.37 -0.98
C TYR A 74 7.68 28.29 -2.06
N ALA A 75 8.82 27.99 -2.67
CA ALA A 75 8.94 26.98 -3.72
C ALA A 75 9.18 25.59 -3.12
N ALA A 76 8.50 24.57 -3.66
CA ALA A 76 8.80 23.20 -3.29
C ALA A 76 10.08 22.71 -3.98
N SER A 77 10.88 21.92 -3.27
CA SER A 77 11.97 21.16 -3.86
C SER A 77 11.44 20.10 -4.82
N PRO A 78 12.15 19.79 -5.92
CA PRO A 78 11.81 18.64 -6.74
C PRO A 78 11.93 17.35 -5.92
N GLY A 79 11.16 16.34 -6.30
CA GLY A 79 11.12 15.05 -5.64
C GLY A 79 11.33 13.90 -6.62
N THR A 80 11.56 12.71 -6.11
CA THR A 80 11.64 11.49 -6.92
C THR A 80 10.87 10.38 -6.23
N VAL A 81 10.06 9.64 -6.99
CA VAL A 81 9.41 8.43 -6.52
C VAL A 81 10.50 7.37 -6.32
N ALA A 82 10.71 6.98 -5.08
CA ALA A 82 11.60 5.91 -4.69
C ALA A 82 10.82 4.63 -4.42
N THR A 83 11.46 3.49 -4.64
CA THR A 83 10.92 2.18 -4.28
C THR A 83 11.42 1.77 -2.90
N GLY A 84 10.54 1.20 -2.08
CA GLY A 84 10.89 0.58 -0.81
C GLY A 84 10.66 -0.92 -0.85
N SER A 85 11.45 -1.66 -0.08
CA SER A 85 11.36 -3.12 0.01
C SER A 85 10.04 -3.61 0.60
N CYS A 86 9.52 -4.70 0.04
CA CYS A 86 8.38 -5.42 0.57
C CYS A 86 8.78 -6.87 0.87
N TYR A 87 8.16 -7.50 1.86
CA TYR A 87 8.59 -8.80 2.38
C TYR A 87 7.60 -9.90 2.02
N TYR A 88 8.00 -11.15 2.26
CA TYR A 88 7.10 -12.29 2.15
C TYR A 88 5.90 -12.16 3.11
N ARG A 89 4.75 -12.73 2.73
CA ARG A 89 3.50 -12.76 3.51
C ARG A 89 3.17 -14.19 3.94
N GLY A 90 2.21 -14.33 4.85
CA GLY A 90 1.81 -15.63 5.41
C GLY A 90 2.92 -16.24 6.27
N LEU A 91 2.84 -17.54 6.54
CA LEU A 91 3.89 -18.26 7.30
C LEU A 91 5.24 -18.31 6.56
N ARG A 92 5.24 -18.14 5.23
CA ARG A 92 6.46 -18.04 4.44
C ARG A 92 7.35 -16.88 4.85
N SER A 93 6.81 -15.82 5.46
CA SER A 93 7.62 -14.72 6.01
C SER A 93 8.61 -15.18 7.08
N VAL A 94 8.27 -16.23 7.85
CA VAL A 94 9.15 -16.80 8.89
C VAL A 94 10.36 -17.51 8.28
N ALA A 95 10.20 -18.13 7.11
CA ALA A 95 11.31 -18.76 6.40
C ALA A 95 12.23 -17.75 5.68
N HIS A 96 11.76 -16.50 5.54
CA HIS A 96 12.43 -15.43 4.80
C HIS A 96 12.47 -14.14 5.64
N ILE A 97 12.73 -14.27 6.94
CA ILE A 97 12.86 -13.12 7.84
C ILE A 97 13.96 -12.20 7.29
N ASP A 98 13.65 -10.91 7.25
CA ASP A 98 14.52 -9.83 6.74
C ASP A 98 14.94 -9.96 5.26
N GLN A 99 14.37 -10.91 4.51
CA GLN A 99 14.59 -11.03 3.07
C GLN A 99 13.46 -10.34 2.31
N PRO A 100 13.74 -9.23 1.61
CA PRO A 100 12.75 -8.61 0.75
C PRO A 100 12.45 -9.50 -0.45
N ARG A 101 11.30 -9.25 -1.07
CA ARG A 101 10.97 -9.79 -2.38
C ARG A 101 11.51 -8.87 -3.47
N ASP A 102 12.16 -9.47 -4.45
CA ASP A 102 12.81 -8.75 -5.55
C ASP A 102 11.80 -8.24 -6.59
N ASP A 103 10.58 -8.75 -6.56
CA ASP A 103 9.51 -8.45 -7.51
C ASP A 103 8.36 -7.63 -6.89
N VAL A 104 8.49 -7.19 -5.64
CA VAL A 104 7.45 -6.43 -4.94
C VAL A 104 8.04 -5.17 -4.31
N TYR A 105 7.47 -4.03 -4.69
CA TYR A 105 7.93 -2.74 -4.21
C TYR A 105 6.77 -1.92 -3.65
N SER A 106 7.08 -1.16 -2.60
CA SER A 106 6.29 0.00 -2.20
C SER A 106 6.84 1.22 -2.92
N PHE A 107 6.03 2.27 -3.05
CA PHE A 107 6.43 3.48 -3.77
C PHE A 107 6.22 4.68 -2.87
N GLY A 108 7.18 5.60 -2.83
CA GLY A 108 7.12 6.80 -2.01
C GLY A 108 7.72 8.00 -2.72
N LEU A 109 7.04 9.13 -2.66
CA LEU A 109 7.54 10.42 -3.14
C LEU A 109 7.66 11.36 -1.96
N GLY A 110 8.87 11.87 -1.73
CA GLY A 110 9.15 12.91 -0.74
C GLY A 110 9.55 14.22 -1.40
N TRP A 111 9.08 15.34 -0.85
CA TRP A 111 9.49 16.69 -1.21
C TRP A 111 9.30 17.64 -0.02
N SER A 112 9.82 18.85 -0.13
CA SER A 112 9.77 19.83 0.95
C SER A 112 9.58 21.26 0.46
N VAL A 113 9.11 22.12 1.36
CA VAL A 113 9.08 23.58 1.16
C VAL A 113 9.87 24.22 2.29
N PRO A 114 11.06 24.76 2.01
CA PRO A 114 11.90 25.40 3.03
C PRO A 114 11.36 26.78 3.41
N ASP A 115 11.91 27.32 4.51
CA ASP A 115 11.72 28.69 4.98
C ASP A 115 10.25 29.10 5.20
N VAL A 116 9.38 28.15 5.55
CA VAL A 116 7.97 28.39 5.86
C VAL A 116 7.84 28.70 7.37
N PRO A 117 7.46 29.93 7.74
CA PRO A 117 7.26 30.29 9.15
C PRO A 117 6.14 29.45 9.77
N GLU A 118 6.23 29.26 11.08
CA GLU A 118 5.35 28.38 11.85
C GLU A 118 3.85 28.64 11.61
N ALA A 119 3.41 29.89 11.75
CA ALA A 119 2.00 30.25 11.53
C ALA A 119 1.53 29.97 10.08
N THR A 120 2.41 30.16 9.10
CA THR A 120 2.12 29.83 7.70
C THR A 120 2.02 28.32 7.49
N ALA A 121 2.91 27.55 8.12
CA ALA A 121 2.90 26.09 8.04
C ALA A 121 1.65 25.49 8.70
N GLU A 122 1.25 25.98 9.88
CA GLU A 122 0.02 25.56 10.56
C GLU A 122 -1.21 25.79 9.69
N GLU A 123 -1.30 26.97 9.07
CA GLU A 123 -2.43 27.30 8.20
C GLU A 123 -2.46 26.40 6.96
N ALA A 124 -1.31 26.19 6.32
CA ALA A 124 -1.17 25.28 5.18
C ALA A 124 -1.55 23.84 5.55
N GLN A 125 -1.05 23.33 6.67
CA GLN A 125 -1.39 22.01 7.21
C GLN A 125 -2.89 21.89 7.49
N ARG A 126 -3.53 22.91 8.07
CA ARG A 126 -4.96 22.93 8.34
C ARG A 126 -5.80 22.88 7.05
N ARG A 127 -5.41 23.61 6.00
CA ARG A 127 -6.10 23.56 4.69
C ARG A 127 -6.05 22.16 4.08
N VAL A 128 -4.85 21.56 4.02
CA VAL A 128 -4.69 20.20 3.46
C VAL A 128 -5.45 19.17 4.28
N ARG A 129 -5.40 19.25 5.62
CA ARG A 129 -6.19 18.39 6.50
C ARG A 129 -7.67 18.46 6.16
N GLY A 130 -8.26 19.66 6.11
CA GLY A 130 -9.68 19.83 5.81
C GLY A 130 -10.07 19.26 4.45
N ARG A 131 -9.23 19.44 3.42
CA ARG A 131 -9.46 18.84 2.10
C ARG A 131 -9.39 17.31 2.10
N LEU A 132 -8.44 16.72 2.84
CA LEU A 132 -8.30 15.26 2.96
C LEU A 132 -9.52 14.66 3.66
N GLU A 133 -9.94 15.27 4.78
CA GLU A 133 -11.14 14.87 5.53
C GLU A 133 -12.41 14.96 4.67
N GLN A 134 -12.56 16.02 3.88
CA GLN A 134 -13.67 16.17 2.91
C GLN A 134 -13.69 15.07 1.84
N GLN A 135 -12.52 14.55 1.44
CA GLN A 135 -12.40 13.41 0.53
C GLN A 135 -12.57 12.04 1.23
N GLY A 136 -12.92 12.04 2.52
CA GLY A 136 -13.14 10.82 3.29
C GLY A 136 -11.86 10.12 3.75
N TRP A 137 -10.69 10.76 3.60
CA TRP A 137 -9.43 10.21 4.10
C TRP A 137 -9.48 10.12 5.62
N LYS A 138 -8.84 9.10 6.18
CA LYS A 138 -8.80 8.85 7.61
C LYS A 138 -7.44 9.15 8.18
N VAL A 139 -7.41 9.85 9.30
CA VAL A 139 -6.19 10.03 10.08
C VAL A 139 -5.71 8.65 10.56
N SER A 140 -4.47 8.30 10.21
CA SER A 140 -3.80 7.07 10.61
C SER A 140 -2.72 7.29 11.68
N TYR A 141 -2.23 8.53 11.78
CA TYR A 141 -1.27 8.95 12.80
C TYR A 141 -1.39 10.46 13.00
N GLU A 142 -1.37 10.88 14.27
CA GLU A 142 -1.12 12.25 14.68
C GLU A 142 -0.04 12.19 15.75
N GLY A 143 0.93 13.10 15.69
CA GLY A 143 1.96 13.10 16.68
C GLY A 143 2.95 14.22 16.47
N ASP A 144 2.95 15.14 17.43
CA ASP A 144 4.03 16.08 17.59
C ASP A 144 5.22 15.36 18.22
N ARG A 145 6.41 15.67 17.73
CA ARG A 145 7.68 15.18 18.27
C ARG A 145 8.52 16.37 18.68
N SER A 146 9.18 16.29 19.81
CA SER A 146 10.13 17.31 20.24
C SER A 146 11.43 16.65 20.68
N GLY A 147 12.53 17.33 20.37
CA GLY A 147 13.85 17.05 20.90
C GLY A 147 14.46 18.32 21.47
N ALA A 148 15.70 18.24 21.96
CA ALA A 148 16.38 19.37 22.60
C ALA A 148 16.47 20.63 21.70
N THR A 149 16.50 20.44 20.37
CA THR A 149 16.72 21.51 19.39
C THR A 149 15.61 21.62 18.34
N PHE A 150 14.57 20.80 18.42
CA PHE A 150 13.52 20.78 17.39
C PHE A 150 12.14 20.44 17.95
N ARG A 151 11.13 20.86 17.20
CA ARG A 151 9.74 20.45 17.30
C ARG A 151 9.29 20.12 15.89
N GLU A 152 8.71 18.95 15.73
CA GLU A 152 8.08 18.48 14.50
C GLU A 152 6.60 18.29 14.78
N ARG A 153 5.75 18.81 13.91
CA ARG A 153 4.30 18.69 14.02
C ARG A 153 3.75 18.16 12.72
N GLY A 154 2.84 17.20 12.80
CA GLY A 154 2.33 16.59 11.59
C GLY A 154 1.32 15.50 11.80
N TYR A 155 0.84 15.01 10.67
CA TYR A 155 -0.17 13.98 10.62
C TYR A 155 0.06 13.10 9.41
N ARG A 156 -0.52 11.90 9.46
CA ARG A 156 -0.60 11.00 8.32
C ARG A 156 -2.02 10.58 8.07
N PHE A 157 -2.49 10.77 6.85
CA PHE A 157 -3.76 10.27 6.38
C PHE A 157 -3.60 9.00 5.55
N LEU A 158 -4.62 8.17 5.59
CA LEU A 158 -4.84 6.98 4.77
C LEU A 158 -6.03 7.24 3.84
N SER A 159 -5.90 6.84 2.59
CA SER A 159 -6.97 6.97 1.60
C SER A 159 -8.20 6.12 1.96
N PRO A 160 -9.40 6.45 1.44
CA PRO A 160 -10.63 5.71 1.75
C PRO A 160 -10.58 4.22 1.40
N ASP A 161 -9.84 3.84 0.36
CA ASP A 161 -9.60 2.47 -0.07
C ASP A 161 -8.43 1.79 0.69
N GLY A 162 -7.77 2.51 1.60
CA GLY A 162 -6.68 2.01 2.43
C GLY A 162 -5.35 1.82 1.70
N SER A 163 -5.22 2.28 0.45
CA SER A 163 -4.04 2.04 -0.39
C SER A 163 -2.94 3.07 -0.14
N ASP A 164 -3.24 4.34 -0.31
CA ASP A 164 -2.27 5.42 -0.34
C ASP A 164 -2.21 6.16 1.01
N LYS A 165 -1.04 6.71 1.33
CA LYS A 165 -0.82 7.51 2.54
C LYS A 165 -0.26 8.88 2.17
N VAL A 166 -0.70 9.91 2.89
CA VAL A 166 -0.15 11.27 2.80
C VAL A 166 0.33 11.66 4.18
N ASP A 167 1.61 11.97 4.30
CA ASP A 167 2.27 12.43 5.53
C ASP A 167 2.69 13.89 5.33
N VAL A 168 2.25 14.77 6.23
CA VAL A 168 2.57 16.19 6.20
C VAL A 168 3.14 16.59 7.55
N ARG A 169 4.37 17.11 7.55
CA ARG A 169 5.10 17.49 8.75
C ARG A 169 5.73 18.86 8.59
N TRP A 170 5.87 19.60 9.68
CA TRP A 170 6.64 20.83 9.73
C TRP A 170 7.66 20.74 10.86
N ASN A 171 8.89 21.20 10.62
CA ASN A 171 9.97 21.15 11.61
C ASN A 171 10.50 22.56 11.92
N THR A 172 10.60 22.90 13.20
CA THR A 172 11.05 24.22 13.67
C THR A 172 12.54 24.48 13.42
N SER A 173 13.41 23.47 13.43
CA SER A 173 14.86 23.68 13.32
C SER A 173 15.29 24.04 11.90
N THR A 174 14.50 23.63 10.91
CA THR A 174 14.73 23.89 9.48
C THR A 174 13.66 24.79 8.86
N THR A 175 12.65 25.19 9.65
CA THR A 175 11.47 25.93 9.18
C THR A 175 10.87 25.32 7.90
N THR A 176 10.84 23.99 7.82
CA THR A 176 10.55 23.27 6.56
C THR A 176 9.27 22.46 6.68
N LEU A 177 8.38 22.60 5.69
CA LEU A 177 7.29 21.65 5.45
C LEU A 177 7.83 20.44 4.68
N PHE A 178 7.62 19.24 5.20
CA PHE A 178 7.93 17.97 4.55
C PHE A 178 6.64 17.27 4.17
N VAL A 179 6.59 16.78 2.94
CA VAL A 179 5.48 15.96 2.44
C VAL A 179 6.03 14.65 1.94
N SER A 180 5.37 13.56 2.34
CA SER A 180 5.60 12.25 1.78
C SER A 180 4.28 11.61 1.35
N VAL A 181 4.22 11.14 0.11
CA VAL A 181 3.08 10.39 -0.42
C VAL A 181 3.53 8.97 -0.71
N TYR A 182 2.79 7.98 -0.22
CA TYR A 182 3.13 6.56 -0.32
C TYR A 182 2.01 5.78 -1.00
N ALA A 183 2.38 4.81 -1.84
CA ALA A 183 1.52 3.73 -2.29
C ALA A 183 1.96 2.41 -1.63
N PRO A 184 1.05 1.43 -1.47
CA PRO A 184 1.35 0.19 -0.81
C PRO A 184 2.22 -0.70 -1.71
N CYS A 185 2.72 -1.79 -1.13
CA CYS A 185 3.42 -2.82 -1.86
C CYS A 185 2.58 -3.40 -3.02
N GLY A 186 3.15 -3.46 -4.21
CA GLY A 186 2.59 -4.13 -5.39
C GLY A 186 3.65 -4.94 -6.13
N GLN A 187 3.23 -6.03 -6.76
CA GLN A 187 4.09 -6.83 -7.62
C GLN A 187 4.28 -6.12 -8.97
N VAL A 188 5.52 -5.91 -9.37
CA VAL A 188 5.88 -5.22 -10.61
C VAL A 188 6.18 -6.21 -11.73
N PRO A 189 6.17 -5.78 -13.01
CA PRO A 189 6.62 -6.62 -14.12
C PRO A 189 8.09 -7.03 -13.99
N ASP A 190 8.43 -8.21 -14.50
CA ASP A 190 9.80 -8.68 -14.57
C ASP A 190 10.70 -7.67 -15.32
N GLY A 191 11.91 -7.46 -14.80
CA GLY A 191 12.88 -6.53 -15.38
C GLY A 191 12.66 -5.05 -15.03
N PHE A 192 11.63 -4.71 -14.24
CA PHE A 192 11.52 -3.37 -13.68
C PHE A 192 12.74 -3.02 -12.83
N SER A 193 13.33 -1.84 -13.05
CA SER A 193 14.44 -1.32 -12.27
C SER A 193 14.12 0.08 -11.76
N GLY A 194 14.02 0.23 -10.45
CA GLY A 194 13.78 1.52 -9.80
C GLY A 194 14.94 2.53 -9.93
N TYR A 195 16.14 2.10 -10.36
CA TYR A 195 17.34 2.96 -10.43
C TYR A 195 17.33 3.93 -11.62
N ASN A 196 16.79 3.51 -12.77
CA ASN A 196 16.79 4.31 -14.01
C ASN A 196 15.37 4.56 -14.50
N TRP A 197 14.50 5.02 -13.62
CA TRP A 197 13.07 5.13 -13.86
C TRP A 197 12.68 6.58 -14.24
N PRO A 198 12.44 6.91 -15.53
CA PRO A 198 12.23 8.31 -15.94
C PRO A 198 10.93 8.90 -15.38
N ALA A 199 9.88 8.08 -15.26
CA ALA A 199 8.58 8.52 -14.75
C ALA A 199 8.59 8.84 -13.24
N ALA A 200 9.66 8.46 -12.51
CA ALA A 200 9.83 8.71 -11.09
C ALA A 200 9.98 10.20 -10.73
N ARG A 201 10.43 11.03 -11.67
CA ARG A 201 10.71 12.43 -11.37
C ARG A 201 9.42 13.21 -11.15
N TRP A 202 9.42 14.03 -10.11
CA TRP A 202 8.35 14.96 -9.81
C TRP A 202 8.91 16.36 -9.63
N SER A 203 8.18 17.34 -10.13
CA SER A 203 8.39 18.74 -9.82
C SER A 203 7.02 19.37 -9.68
N PRO A 204 6.85 20.32 -8.75
CA PRO A 204 5.59 21.03 -8.61
C PRO A 204 5.26 21.68 -9.95
N LYS A 205 4.02 21.54 -10.42
CA LYS A 205 3.57 22.27 -11.60
C LYS A 205 3.81 23.76 -11.36
N GLU A 206 4.49 24.42 -12.28
CA GLU A 206 4.57 25.88 -12.27
C GLU A 206 3.14 26.39 -12.26
N ARG A 207 2.77 27.13 -11.21
CA ARG A 207 1.53 27.90 -11.29
C ARG A 207 1.77 28.87 -12.42
N ALA A 208 0.93 28.81 -13.45
CA ALA A 208 0.93 29.81 -14.50
C ALA A 208 0.96 31.18 -13.81
N ALA A 209 2.06 31.91 -14.01
CA ALA A 209 2.16 33.28 -13.57
C ALA A 209 1.20 34.09 -14.46
N GLY A 210 -0.03 34.26 -14.02
CA GLY A 210 -1.07 35.01 -14.74
C GLY A 210 -2.45 34.57 -14.27
N SER A 211 -3.35 35.47 -13.88
CA SER A 211 -3.52 36.87 -14.30
C SER A 211 -4.23 37.68 -13.23
#